data_AF-A0A4V6E761-F1
#
_entry.id   AF-A0A4V6E761-F1
#
_cell.length_a   1.000
_cell.length_b   1.000
_cell.length_c   1.000
_cell.angle_alpha   90.00
_cell.angle_beta   90.00
_cell.angle_gamma   90.00
#
_symmetry.space_group_name_H-M   'P 1'
#
loop_
_entity.id
_entity.type
_entity.pdbx_description
1 polymer ?
#
loop_
_entity_poly.entity_id
_entity_poly.type
_entity_poly.pdbx_seq_one_letter_code
_entity_poly.pdbx_strand_id
1 'polypeptide(L)'
;MVSTTAVKRALAALATRTDTARRPYVAVIDEADAARSDVRRAAGFVDAVGMDRLADAVDAAERAGDESAAERGRDALAAYRSFRRAADGRNEGADGGPDAGRDDRDHFRSGPGIPKPDSGQGPDR
;
A
#
# COMPACT_ATOMS: atom_id res chain seq x y z
N MET A 1 56.05 -4.93 -12.48
CA MET A 1 55.28 -3.67 -12.29
C MET A 1 54.03 -3.74 -13.14
N VAL A 2 52.84 -3.62 -12.53
CA VAL A 2 51.58 -3.54 -13.29
C VAL A 2 51.54 -2.19 -13.99
N SER A 3 51.33 -2.19 -15.31
CA SER A 3 51.23 -0.96 -16.09
C SER A 3 49.93 -0.23 -15.79
N THR A 4 49.97 1.10 -15.67
CA THR A 4 48.80 1.96 -15.46
C THR A 4 47.70 1.72 -16.49
N THR A 5 48.04 1.28 -17.70
CA THR A 5 47.07 0.89 -18.74
C THR A 5 46.28 -0.36 -18.37
N ALA A 6 46.92 -1.35 -17.74
CA ALA A 6 46.25 -2.55 -17.24
C ALA A 6 45.32 -2.22 -16.07
N VAL A 7 45.74 -1.30 -15.19
CA VAL A 7 44.90 -0.77 -14.10
C VAL A 7 43.68 -0.03 -14.66
N LYS A 8 43.87 0.84 -15.66
CA LYS A 8 42.75 1.55 -16.32
C LYS A 8 41.77 0.59 -17.00
N ARG A 9 42.26 -0.46 -17.67
CA ARG A 9 41.39 -1.49 -18.27
C ARG A 9 40.64 -2.30 -17.23
N ALA A 10 41.29 -2.66 -16.12
CA ALA A 10 40.66 -3.38 -15.04
C ALA A 10 39.58 -2.53 -14.34
N LEU A 11 39.86 -1.24 -14.07
CA LEU A 11 38.86 -0.32 -13.53
C LEU A 11 37.70 -0.09 -14.49
N ALA A 12 37.95 0.08 -15.79
CA ALA A 12 36.90 0.25 -16.79
C ALA A 12 36.02 -1.01 -16.87
N ALA A 13 36.62 -2.20 -16.91
CA ALA A 13 35.88 -3.47 -16.90
C ALA A 13 35.08 -3.67 -15.60
N LEU A 14 35.62 -3.24 -14.47
CA LEU A 14 34.92 -3.28 -13.19
C LEU A 14 33.70 -2.33 -13.20
N ALA A 15 33.89 -1.09 -13.66
CA ALA A 15 32.80 -0.12 -13.78
C ALA A 15 31.69 -0.61 -14.74
N THR A 16 32.05 -1.14 -15.92
CA THR A 16 31.08 -1.68 -16.87
C THR A 16 30.34 -2.91 -16.32
N ARG A 17 31.01 -3.75 -15.53
CA ARG A 17 30.38 -4.92 -14.88
C ARG A 17 29.37 -4.51 -13.80
N THR A 18 29.62 -3.41 -13.10
CA THR A 18 28.69 -2.85 -12.11
C THR A 18 27.53 -2.08 -12.78
N ASP A 19 27.75 -1.50 -13.96
CA ASP A 19 26.75 -0.74 -14.72
C ASP A 19 25.73 -1.65 -15.46
N THR A 20 26.09 -2.91 -15.77
CA THR A 20 25.30 -3.85 -16.59
C THR A 20 24.50 -4.89 -15.80
N ALA A 21 24.64 -4.98 -14.49
CA ALA A 21 23.92 -5.93 -13.65
C ALA A 21 22.66 -5.31 -13.03
N ARG A 22 21.61 -5.06 -13.83
CA ARG A 22 20.27 -4.57 -13.44
C ARG A 22 20.31 -3.30 -12.55
N ARG A 23 19.99 -2.14 -13.15
CA ARG A 23 19.89 -0.84 -12.46
C ARG A 23 19.26 -1.04 -11.06
N PRO A 24 19.94 -0.60 -9.97
CA PRO A 24 19.66 -1.07 -8.61
C PRO A 24 18.22 -0.82 -8.15
N TYR A 25 17.54 0.18 -8.73
CA TYR A 25 16.14 0.45 -8.47
C TYR A 25 15.19 -0.62 -9.01
N VAL A 26 15.49 -1.25 -10.15
CA VAL A 26 14.65 -2.28 -10.77
C VAL A 26 14.56 -3.51 -9.88
N ALA A 27 15.67 -3.93 -9.28
CA ALA A 27 15.67 -5.08 -8.38
C ALA A 27 14.82 -4.85 -7.12
N VAL A 28 14.84 -3.63 -6.58
CA VAL A 28 14.02 -3.24 -5.42
C VAL A 28 12.54 -3.23 -5.79
N ILE A 29 12.19 -2.66 -6.95
CA ILE A 29 10.82 -2.58 -7.43
C ILE A 29 10.26 -3.97 -7.75
N ASP A 30 11.03 -4.81 -8.45
CA ASP A 30 10.61 -6.17 -8.79
C ASP A 30 10.41 -7.04 -7.53
N GLU A 31 11.30 -6.94 -6.53
CA GLU A 31 11.12 -7.69 -5.28
C GLU A 31 9.91 -7.17 -4.50
N ALA A 32 9.69 -5.86 -4.45
CA ALA A 32 8.52 -5.27 -3.80
C ALA A 32 7.20 -5.73 -4.44
N ASP A 33 7.16 -5.76 -5.77
CA ASP A 33 6.00 -6.20 -6.56
C ASP A 33 5.74 -7.71 -6.38
N ALA A 34 6.79 -8.54 -6.36
CA ALA A 34 6.64 -9.97 -6.09
C ALA A 34 6.15 -10.24 -4.66
N ALA A 35 6.72 -9.54 -3.67
CA ALA A 35 6.42 -9.72 -2.27
C ALA A 35 4.99 -9.31 -1.89
N ARG A 36 4.34 -8.40 -2.63
CA ARG A 36 2.97 -7.93 -2.30
C ARG A 36 1.90 -9.04 -2.31
N SER A 37 2.19 -10.18 -2.97
CA SER A 37 1.28 -11.33 -3.05
C SER A 37 1.35 -12.27 -1.83
N ASP A 38 2.36 -12.12 -0.97
CA ASP A 38 2.57 -12.94 0.23
C ASP A 38 2.85 -12.04 1.43
N VAL A 39 1.96 -12.06 2.42
CA VAL A 39 2.06 -11.19 3.61
C VAL A 39 3.35 -11.39 4.40
N ARG A 40 3.86 -12.62 4.51
CA ARG A 40 5.13 -12.88 5.23
C ARG A 40 6.31 -12.31 4.45
N ARG A 41 6.29 -12.47 3.13
CA ARG A 41 7.33 -11.92 2.25
C ARG A 41 7.28 -10.40 2.21
N ALA A 42 6.09 -9.81 2.16
CA ALA A 42 5.86 -8.38 2.27
C ALA A 42 6.40 -7.81 3.59
N ALA A 43 6.15 -8.47 4.72
CA ALA A 43 6.70 -8.06 6.02
C ALA A 43 8.24 -8.13 6.03
N GLY A 44 8.82 -9.21 5.50
CA GLY A 44 10.27 -9.34 5.37
C GLY A 44 10.91 -8.29 4.46
N PHE A 45 10.23 -7.91 3.38
CA PHE A 45 10.67 -6.81 2.51
C PHE A 45 10.67 -5.47 3.25
N VAL A 46 9.60 -5.16 3.99
CA VAL A 46 9.50 -3.92 4.77
C VAL A 46 10.58 -3.86 5.86
N ASP A 47 10.88 -4.98 6.52
CA ASP A 47 11.93 -5.07 7.55
C ASP A 47 13.35 -4.92 6.96
N ALA A 48 13.63 -5.58 5.83
CA ALA A 48 14.98 -5.59 5.24
C ALA A 48 15.30 -4.37 4.37
N VAL A 49 14.30 -3.83 3.65
CA VAL A 49 14.49 -2.78 2.63
C VAL A 49 13.87 -1.46 3.07
N GLY A 50 12.66 -1.51 3.66
CA GLY A 50 11.92 -0.33 4.07
C GLY A 50 11.15 0.36 2.94
N MET A 51 10.05 1.01 3.30
CA MET A 51 9.18 1.72 2.35
C MET A 51 9.83 2.98 1.77
N ASP A 52 10.68 3.66 2.55
CA ASP A 52 11.39 4.87 2.09
C ASP A 52 12.36 4.54 0.95
N ARG A 53 13.05 3.41 1.05
CA ARG A 53 13.96 2.94 0.01
C ARG A 53 13.25 2.47 -1.25
N LEU A 54 12.02 1.95 -1.12
CA LEU A 54 11.16 1.68 -2.28
C LEU A 54 10.72 2.97 -2.96
N ALA A 55 10.42 4.03 -2.19
CA ALA A 55 10.12 5.35 -2.74
C ALA A 55 11.34 5.94 -3.49
N ASP A 56 12.53 5.88 -2.90
CA ASP A 56 13.78 6.32 -3.55
C ASP A 56 14.05 5.57 -4.86
N ALA A 57 13.70 4.28 -4.91
CA ALA A 57 13.83 3.46 -6.11
C ALA A 57 12.85 3.89 -7.22
N VAL A 58 11.61 4.25 -6.86
CA VAL A 58 10.64 4.83 -7.81
C VAL A 58 11.16 6.16 -8.36
N ASP A 59 11.62 7.06 -7.50
CA ASP A 59 12.17 8.35 -7.91
C ASP A 59 13.40 8.19 -8.82
N ALA A 60 14.20 7.15 -8.60
CA ALA A 60 15.33 6.81 -9.46
C ALA A 60 14.87 6.26 -10.82
N ALA A 61 13.81 5.45 -10.86
CA ALA A 61 13.22 4.95 -12.10
C ALA A 61 12.63 6.10 -12.94
N GLU A 62 11.91 7.03 -12.32
CA GLU A 62 11.36 8.22 -12.97
C GLU A 62 12.46 9.11 -13.56
N ARG A 63 13.50 9.41 -12.77
CA ARG A 63 14.67 10.17 -13.25
C ARG A 63 15.40 9.47 -14.39
N ALA A 64 15.36 8.15 -14.43
CA ALA A 64 15.97 7.34 -15.48
C ALA A 64 15.07 7.14 -16.71
N GLY A 65 13.83 7.68 -16.71
CA GLY A 65 12.86 7.56 -17.79
C GLY A 65 12.26 6.15 -17.93
N ASP A 66 12.36 5.32 -16.89
CA ASP A 66 11.87 3.94 -16.88
C ASP A 66 10.44 3.90 -16.33
N GLU A 67 9.48 4.32 -17.17
CA GLU A 67 8.09 4.49 -16.76
C GLU A 67 7.46 3.16 -16.30
N SER A 68 7.80 2.04 -16.95
CA SER A 68 7.28 0.72 -16.57
C SER A 68 7.76 0.29 -15.18
N ALA A 69 9.00 0.59 -14.80
CA ALA A 69 9.47 0.34 -13.45
C ALA A 69 8.83 1.30 -12.45
N ALA A 70 8.73 2.59 -12.79
CA ALA A 70 8.10 3.59 -11.93
C ALA A 70 6.64 3.22 -11.62
N GLU A 71 5.85 2.84 -12.62
CA GLU A 71 4.46 2.41 -12.46
C GLU A 71 4.33 1.21 -11.51
N ARG A 72 5.11 0.14 -11.73
CA ARG A 72 5.11 -1.02 -10.83
C ARG A 72 5.48 -0.65 -9.40
N GLY A 73 6.45 0.24 -9.21
CA GLY A 73 6.87 0.67 -7.88
C GLY A 73 5.81 1.54 -7.17
N ARG A 74 5.11 2.41 -7.89
CA ARG A 74 3.96 3.18 -7.36
C ARG A 74 2.82 2.24 -6.93
N ASP A 75 2.51 1.25 -7.75
CA ASP A 75 1.50 0.23 -7.43
C ASP A 75 1.88 -0.57 -6.17
N ALA A 76 3.14 -0.97 -6.07
CA ALA A 76 3.65 -1.64 -4.88
C ALA A 76 3.49 -0.74 -3.63
N LEU A 77 3.91 0.53 -3.69
CA LEU A 77 3.75 1.49 -2.58
C LEU A 77 2.28 1.66 -2.16
N ALA A 78 1.36 1.73 -3.12
CA ALA A 78 -0.07 1.82 -2.83
C ALA A 78 -0.58 0.57 -2.09
N ALA A 79 -0.13 -0.62 -2.49
CA ALA A 79 -0.46 -1.87 -1.81
C ALA A 79 0.08 -1.89 -0.37
N TYR A 80 1.35 -1.56 -0.15
CA TYR A 80 1.94 -1.52 1.20
C TYR A 80 1.26 -0.51 2.12
N ARG A 81 0.90 0.68 1.60
CA ARG A 81 0.12 1.67 2.38
C ARG A 81 -1.26 1.14 2.75
N SER A 82 -1.89 0.38 1.86
CA SER A 82 -3.18 -0.25 2.13
C SER A 82 -3.07 -1.35 3.18
N PHE A 83 -2.00 -2.15 3.14
CA PHE A 83 -1.72 -3.15 4.17
C PHE A 83 -1.50 -2.51 5.54
N ARG A 84 -0.74 -1.42 5.61
CA ARG A 84 -0.53 -0.66 6.85
C ARG A 84 -1.85 -0.13 7.40
N ARG A 85 -2.67 0.52 6.56
CA ARG A 85 -4.01 0.99 6.97
C ARG A 85 -4.89 -0.15 7.48
N ALA A 86 -4.85 -1.32 6.83
CA ALA A 86 -5.63 -2.48 7.26
C ALA A 86 -5.14 -3.09 8.58
N ALA A 87 -3.83 -3.01 8.86
CA ALA A 87 -3.25 -3.41 10.14
C ALA A 87 -3.62 -2.43 11.25
N ASP A 88 -3.54 -1.12 10.99
CA ASP A 88 -3.86 -0.06 11.94
C ASP A 88 -5.37 -0.04 12.27
N GLY A 89 -6.24 -0.16 11.26
CA GLY A 89 -7.70 -0.20 11.44
C GLY A 89 -8.23 -1.47 12.11
N ARG A 90 -7.42 -2.54 12.21
CA ARG A 90 -7.73 -3.71 13.06
C ARG A 90 -7.49 -3.44 14.54
N ASN A 91 -6.62 -2.49 14.85
CA ASN A 91 -6.30 -2.10 16.22
C ASN A 91 -7.33 -1.08 16.77
N GLU A 92 -7.93 -0.29 15.90
CA GLU A 92 -9.00 0.67 16.24
C GLU A 92 -10.37 0.01 16.47
N GLY A 93 -10.51 -1.29 16.14
CA GLY A 93 -11.74 -2.06 16.32
C GLY A 93 -11.72 -3.06 17.48
N ALA A 94 -10.63 -3.17 18.24
CA ALA A 94 -10.49 -4.17 19.30
C ALA A 94 -10.42 -3.59 20.73
N ASP A 95 -9.94 -2.36 20.92
CA ASP A 95 -9.75 -1.78 22.26
C ASP A 95 -10.02 -0.27 22.28
N GLY A 96 -11.29 0.12 22.33
CA GLY A 96 -11.68 1.53 22.37
C GLY A 96 -13.19 1.72 22.33
N GLY A 97 -13.90 1.28 23.36
CA GLY A 97 -15.28 1.70 23.54
C GLY A 97 -15.34 3.21 23.74
N PRO A 98 -16.14 3.96 22.96
CA PRO A 98 -16.52 5.30 23.37
C PRO A 98 -17.72 5.20 24.30
N ASP A 99 -17.45 5.04 25.59
CA ASP A 99 -18.27 5.71 26.60
C ASP A 99 -17.89 7.21 26.54
N ALA A 100 -18.45 7.88 25.54
CA ALA A 100 -18.30 9.31 25.36
C ALA A 100 -19.61 9.87 24.81
N GLY A 101 -20.50 10.19 25.76
CA GLY A 101 -21.58 11.15 25.55
C GLY A 101 -22.77 10.62 24.78
N ARG A 102 -23.84 10.31 25.53
CA ARG A 102 -25.21 10.45 25.02
C ARG A 102 -25.33 11.83 24.39
N ASP A 103 -25.33 11.88 23.07
CA ASP A 103 -25.96 12.97 22.33
C ASP A 103 -27.19 12.35 21.66
N ASP A 104 -28.32 12.57 22.34
CA ASP A 104 -29.69 12.32 21.91
C ASP A 104 -29.94 12.97 20.54
N ARG A 105 -29.64 12.25 19.46
CA ARG A 105 -30.07 12.66 18.12
C ARG A 105 -30.85 11.54 17.47
N ASP A 106 -32.13 11.49 17.86
CA ASP A 106 -33.30 11.22 17.03
C ASP A 106 -33.02 10.50 15.70
N HIS A 107 -32.97 9.18 15.75
CA HIS A 107 -33.15 8.33 14.57
C HIS A 107 -34.62 7.92 14.43
N PHE A 108 -35.54 8.89 14.45
CA PHE A 108 -36.87 8.71 13.90
C PHE A 108 -36.80 8.94 12.38
N ARG A 109 -36.70 7.85 11.63
CA ARG A 109 -36.99 7.92 10.19
C ARG A 109 -38.50 8.04 10.02
N SER A 110 -39.01 9.25 9.85
CA SER A 110 -40.38 9.49 9.39
C SER A 110 -40.52 9.01 7.95
N GLY A 111 -40.83 7.72 7.78
CA GLY A 111 -41.43 7.22 6.54
C GLY A 111 -42.87 7.75 6.43
N PRO A 112 -43.38 8.05 5.23
CA PRO A 112 -44.77 8.46 5.06
C PRO A 112 -45.67 7.29 5.49
N GLY A 113 -46.39 7.48 6.60
CA GLY A 113 -47.31 6.49 7.13
C GLY A 113 -48.47 6.25 6.15
N ILE A 114 -48.77 4.98 5.89
CA ILE A 114 -49.99 4.58 5.19
C ILE A 114 -51.14 4.67 6.22
N PRO A 115 -52.18 5.49 5.99
CA PRO A 115 -53.33 5.52 6.89
C PRO A 115 -54.01 4.14 6.86
N LYS A 116 -54.27 3.55 8.02
CA LYS A 116 -55.11 2.34 8.11
C LYS A 116 -56.56 2.72 7.82
N PRO A 117 -57.29 1.96 6.99
CA PRO A 117 -58.71 2.18 6.80
C PRO A 117 -59.47 1.82 8.10
N ASP A 118 -60.47 2.65 8.44
CA ASP A 118 -61.41 2.40 9.52
C ASP A 118 -62.25 1.15 9.22
N SER A 119 -61.74 -0.03 9.60
CA SER A 119 -62.56 -1.24 9.68
C SER A 119 -63.42 -1.17 10.95
N GLY A 120 -64.46 -0.34 10.89
CA GLY A 120 -65.55 -0.33 11.87
C GLY A 120 -66.31 -1.65 11.79
N GLN A 121 -65.97 -2.61 12.66
CA GLN A 121 -66.87 -3.71 12.98
C GLN A 121 -68.00 -3.13 13.83
N GLY A 122 -69.16 -2.91 13.20
CA GLY A 122 -70.39 -2.65 13.95
C GLY A 122 -70.75 -3.89 14.78
N PRO A 123 -71.08 -3.75 16.08
CA PRO A 123 -71.48 -4.89 16.89
C PRO A 123 -72.88 -5.36 16.47
N ASP A 124 -72.98 -6.66 16.19
CA ASP A 124 -74.25 -7.39 16.07
C ASP A 124 -75.11 -7.14 17.32
N ARG A 125 -76.33 -6.63 17.12
CA ARG A 125 -77.45 -6.84 18.05
C ARG A 125 -78.80 -6.64 17.39
#